data_AF-A0A5R9G7E7-F1
#
_entry.id   AF-A0A5R9G7E7-F1
#
_cell.length_a   1.000
_cell.length_b   1.000
_cell.length_c   1.000
_cell.angle_alpha   90.00
_cell.angle_beta   90.00
_cell.angle_gamma   90.00
#
_symmetry.space_group_name_H-M   'P 1'
#
loop_
_entity.id
_entity.type
_entity.pdbx_description
1 polymer ?
#
loop_
_entity_poly.entity_id
_entity_poly.type
_entity_poly.pdbx_seq_one_letter_code
_entity_poly.pdbx_strand_id
1 'polypeptide(L)'
;MRRLVRITDSDFFGGAPAYLDSVSRYGARGVLLDGRSYVGMMYMSASDLYKLPGGGVDKGENPRDAFVREILEETGFEAQIVHELGWAEEHKNRNRFMQYSYCYLARALRNTGKTMLSANERKLGMTIAWLAPSEALEAMENAVLRNDDYSKRFMLTRDRAILEHAMKLID
;
A
#
# COMPACT_ATOMS: atom_id res chain seq x y z
N MET A 1 -3.16 -17.74 0.87
CA MET A 1 -3.57 -16.32 0.95
C MET A 1 -5.09 -16.19 0.99
N ARG A 2 -5.63 -15.11 1.58
CA ARG A 2 -7.08 -14.78 1.60
C ARG A 2 -7.31 -13.35 1.10
N ARG A 3 -8.54 -13.01 0.69
CA ARG A 3 -8.90 -11.62 0.37
C ARG A 3 -8.94 -10.79 1.65
N LEU A 4 -8.20 -9.69 1.67
CA LEU A 4 -8.13 -8.75 2.80
C LEU A 4 -9.24 -7.71 2.75
N VAL A 5 -9.49 -7.18 1.56
CA VAL A 5 -10.51 -6.15 1.31
C VAL A 5 -10.92 -6.18 -0.16
N ARG A 6 -12.17 -5.84 -0.43
CA ARG A 6 -12.70 -5.56 -1.77
C ARG A 6 -13.41 -4.22 -1.71
N ILE A 7 -12.92 -3.26 -2.47
CA ILE A 7 -13.37 -1.87 -2.45
C ILE A 7 -14.01 -1.56 -3.79
N THR A 8 -15.13 -0.86 -3.74
CA THR A 8 -15.96 -0.45 -4.86
C THR A 8 -16.41 1.00 -4.65
N ASP A 9 -17.00 1.61 -5.67
CA ASP A 9 -17.62 2.93 -5.56
C ASP A 9 -18.72 2.97 -4.47
N SER A 10 -19.43 1.86 -4.21
CA SER A 10 -20.50 1.84 -3.21
C SER A 10 -20.00 1.99 -1.78
N ASP A 11 -18.73 1.68 -1.50
CA ASP A 11 -18.12 1.91 -0.19
C ASP A 11 -17.99 3.41 0.13
N PHE A 12 -18.07 4.28 -0.88
CA PHE A 12 -17.90 5.73 -0.73
C PHE A 12 -19.18 6.52 -1.04
N PHE A 13 -20.01 6.01 -1.95
CA PHE A 13 -21.17 6.74 -2.48
C PHE A 13 -22.50 6.01 -2.26
N GLY A 14 -22.49 4.83 -1.64
CA GLY A 14 -23.66 3.97 -1.47
C GLY A 14 -24.10 3.27 -2.76
N GLY A 15 -25.23 2.58 -2.70
CA GLY A 15 -25.76 1.77 -3.81
C GLY A 15 -25.24 0.33 -3.82
N ALA A 16 -25.57 -0.41 -4.88
CA ALA A 16 -25.13 -1.79 -5.05
C ALA A 16 -23.67 -1.83 -5.54
N PRO A 17 -22.82 -2.74 -5.01
CA PRO A 17 -21.45 -2.87 -5.46
C PRO A 17 -21.40 -3.36 -6.90
N ALA A 18 -20.57 -2.71 -7.71
CA ALA A 18 -20.29 -3.10 -9.08
C ALA A 18 -18.85 -3.60 -9.21
N TYR A 19 -18.68 -4.76 -9.83
CA TYR A 19 -17.40 -5.42 -10.02
C TYR A 19 -17.00 -5.40 -11.50
N LEU A 20 -15.70 -5.29 -11.72
CA LEU A 20 -15.09 -5.35 -13.04
C LEU A 20 -14.54 -6.75 -13.27
N ASP A 21 -14.70 -7.28 -14.48
CA ASP A 21 -14.34 -8.67 -14.81
C ASP A 21 -12.88 -8.85 -15.25
N SER A 22 -12.16 -7.74 -15.47
CA SER A 22 -10.78 -7.74 -15.95
C SER A 22 -9.87 -6.92 -15.05
N VAL A 23 -8.73 -7.49 -14.64
CA VAL A 23 -7.70 -6.79 -13.88
C VAL A 23 -6.95 -5.83 -14.80
N SER A 24 -6.97 -4.53 -14.48
CA SER A 24 -6.24 -3.50 -15.21
C SER A 24 -4.78 -3.39 -14.76
N ARG A 25 -4.52 -3.65 -13.46
CA ARG A 25 -3.17 -3.61 -12.88
C ARG A 25 -3.01 -4.62 -11.75
N TYR A 26 -1.93 -5.38 -11.82
CA TYR A 26 -1.41 -6.12 -10.68
C TYR A 26 -0.39 -5.25 -9.93
N GLY A 27 -0.43 -5.31 -8.61
CA GLY A 27 0.52 -4.63 -7.74
C GLY A 27 0.95 -5.49 -6.57
N ALA A 28 2.06 -5.13 -5.95
CA ALA A 28 2.55 -5.77 -4.74
C ALA A 28 2.93 -4.68 -3.73
N ARG A 29 2.42 -4.80 -2.51
CA ARG A 29 2.53 -3.78 -1.46
C ARG A 29 2.42 -4.39 -0.09
N GLY A 30 2.73 -3.63 0.96
CA GLY A 30 2.71 -4.21 2.29
C GLY A 30 3.27 -3.34 3.39
N VAL A 31 3.32 -3.92 4.57
CA VAL A 31 3.88 -3.30 5.76
C VAL A 31 5.36 -3.67 5.86
N LEU A 32 6.22 -2.67 5.97
CA LEU A 32 7.64 -2.83 6.28
C LEU A 32 7.87 -2.46 7.75
N LEU A 33 8.43 -3.37 8.54
CA LEU A 33 8.78 -3.13 9.94
C LEU A 33 10.27 -2.90 10.11
N ASP A 34 10.66 -1.92 10.93
CA ASP A 34 12.06 -1.79 11.37
C ASP A 34 12.38 -2.76 12.53
N GLY A 35 13.58 -2.64 13.09
CA GLY A 35 14.03 -3.44 14.22
C GLY A 35 13.29 -3.15 15.55
N ARG A 36 12.47 -2.10 15.60
CA ARG A 36 11.63 -1.71 16.74
C ARG A 36 10.14 -1.93 16.47
N SER A 37 9.79 -2.60 15.38
CA SER A 37 8.41 -2.81 14.92
C SER A 37 7.67 -1.51 14.55
N TYR A 38 8.39 -0.43 14.22
CA TYR A 38 7.81 0.76 13.60
C TYR A 38 7.50 0.47 12.13
N VAL A 39 6.42 1.06 11.63
CA VAL A 39 5.93 0.88 10.26
C VAL A 39 6.57 1.92 9.34
N GLY A 40 7.19 1.45 8.27
CA GLY A 40 7.72 2.28 7.18
C GLY A 40 6.60 2.75 6.28
N MET A 41 6.19 4.00 6.47
CA MET A 41 5.15 4.68 5.72
C MET A 41 5.75 5.60 4.65
N MET A 42 5.22 5.57 3.42
CA MET A 42 5.63 6.52 2.39
C MET A 42 4.83 7.81 2.53
N TYR A 43 5.46 8.85 3.05
CA TYR A 43 4.90 10.19 3.17
C TYR A 43 4.98 10.93 1.84
N MET A 44 3.87 11.52 1.40
CA MET A 44 3.75 12.32 0.17
C MET A 44 3.48 13.77 0.54
N SER A 45 4.54 14.59 0.60
CA SER A 45 4.45 16.00 1.05
C SER A 45 3.56 16.87 0.18
N ALA A 46 3.42 16.56 -1.11
CA ALA A 46 2.55 17.30 -2.03
C ALA A 46 1.05 17.20 -1.67
N SER A 47 0.65 16.19 -0.89
CA SER A 47 -0.74 15.99 -0.46
C SER A 47 -0.91 15.84 1.04
N ASP A 48 0.19 15.85 1.80
CA ASP A 48 0.23 15.58 3.24
C ASP A 48 -0.47 14.25 3.61
N LEU A 49 -0.09 13.17 2.89
CA LEU A 49 -0.69 11.84 3.05
C LEU A 49 0.38 10.78 3.20
N TYR A 50 0.02 9.69 3.87
CA TYR A 50 0.83 8.48 3.97
C TYR A 50 0.20 7.35 3.16
N LYS A 51 1.04 6.53 2.51
CA LYS A 51 0.65 5.27 1.87
C LYS A 51 1.59 4.15 2.31
N LEU A 52 1.16 2.90 2.15
CA LEU A 52 2.07 1.77 2.28
C LEU A 52 3.03 1.70 1.08
N PRO A 53 4.29 1.28 1.28
CA PRO A 53 5.21 1.08 0.19
C PRO A 53 4.75 -0.07 -0.72
N GLY A 54 5.09 0.05 -2.00
CA GLY A 54 4.74 -0.92 -3.04
C GLY A 54 4.17 -0.28 -4.31
N GLY A 55 4.25 -1.05 -5.39
CA GLY A 55 3.94 -0.58 -6.73
C GLY A 55 3.41 -1.67 -7.66
N GLY A 56 3.85 -1.65 -8.92
CA GLY A 56 3.34 -2.53 -9.97
C GLY A 56 4.03 -3.90 -9.95
N VAL A 57 3.31 -4.94 -10.37
CA VAL A 57 3.95 -6.21 -10.75
C VAL A 57 4.10 -6.23 -12.26
N ASP A 58 5.33 -6.41 -12.73
CA ASP A 58 5.62 -6.48 -14.16
C ASP A 58 5.17 -7.82 -14.77
N LYS A 59 5.04 -7.84 -16.11
CA LYS A 59 4.57 -9.04 -16.82
C LYS A 59 5.56 -10.19 -16.62
N GLY A 60 5.08 -11.24 -15.94
CA GLY A 60 5.88 -12.43 -15.62
C GLY A 60 6.73 -12.30 -14.36
N GLU A 61 6.69 -11.15 -13.69
CA GLU A 61 7.36 -10.95 -12.41
C GLU A 61 6.61 -11.67 -11.28
N ASN A 62 7.34 -12.30 -10.37
CA ASN A 62 6.73 -12.87 -9.17
C ASN A 62 6.29 -11.73 -8.24
N PRO A 63 5.04 -11.72 -7.73
CA PRO A 63 4.58 -10.67 -6.84
C PRO A 63 5.42 -10.48 -5.56
N ARG A 64 6.08 -11.53 -5.05
CA ARG A 64 7.02 -11.42 -3.92
C ARG A 64 8.26 -10.63 -4.29
N ASP A 65 8.81 -10.90 -5.48
CA ASP A 65 10.00 -10.21 -6.00
C ASP A 65 9.66 -8.75 -6.31
N ALA A 66 8.49 -8.50 -6.92
CA ALA A 66 7.97 -7.15 -7.14
C ALA A 66 7.86 -6.36 -5.84
N PHE A 67 7.33 -6.96 -4.78
CA PHE A 67 7.25 -6.28 -3.48
C PHE A 67 8.63 -5.92 -2.93
N VAL A 68 9.58 -6.87 -2.93
CA VAL A 68 10.94 -6.61 -2.42
C VAL A 68 11.66 -5.54 -3.25
N ARG A 69 11.50 -5.57 -4.58
CA ARG A 69 12.03 -4.54 -5.49
C ARG A 69 11.46 -3.16 -5.15
N GLU A 70 10.14 -3.04 -5.05
CA GLU A 70 9.47 -1.77 -4.75
C GLU A 70 9.85 -1.22 -3.38
N ILE A 71 9.98 -2.08 -2.35
CA ILE A 71 10.50 -1.66 -1.05
C ILE A 71 11.90 -1.04 -1.20
N LEU A 72 12.80 -1.72 -1.91
CA LEU A 72 14.15 -1.22 -2.11
C LEU A 72 14.17 0.10 -2.88
N GLU A 73 13.38 0.20 -3.95
CA GLU A 73 13.27 1.40 -4.79
C GLU A 73 12.71 2.60 -4.01
N GLU A 74 11.63 2.41 -3.24
CA GLU A 74 10.95 3.50 -2.55
C GLU A 74 11.64 3.91 -1.25
N THR A 75 12.19 2.95 -0.50
CA THR A 75 12.68 3.16 0.87
C THR A 75 14.20 3.12 1.00
N GLY A 76 14.89 2.48 0.04
CA GLY A 76 16.32 2.19 0.11
C GLY A 76 16.68 1.02 1.03
N PHE A 77 15.70 0.37 1.67
CA PHE A 77 15.93 -0.80 2.51
C PHE A 77 15.80 -2.10 1.72
N GLU A 78 16.69 -3.04 1.97
CA GLU A 78 16.40 -4.43 1.67
C GLU A 78 15.36 -4.97 2.64
N ALA A 79 14.55 -5.92 2.19
CA ALA A 79 13.45 -6.45 2.97
C ALA A 79 13.34 -7.96 2.87
N GLN A 80 12.96 -8.59 3.98
CA GLN A 80 12.58 -9.99 4.03
C GLN A 80 11.09 -10.10 4.31
N ILE A 81 10.35 -10.75 3.41
CA ILE A 81 8.94 -11.09 3.64
C ILE A 81 8.86 -12.11 4.77
N VAL A 82 8.14 -11.76 5.83
CA VAL A 82 7.88 -12.64 6.97
C VAL A 82 6.49 -13.27 6.92
N HIS A 83 5.51 -12.60 6.31
CA HIS A 83 4.17 -13.14 6.12
C HIS A 83 3.52 -12.74 4.79
N GLU A 84 2.78 -13.68 4.22
CA GLU A 84 1.83 -13.45 3.13
C GLU A 84 0.46 -13.10 3.71
N LEU A 85 0.07 -11.82 3.67
CA LEU A 85 -1.18 -11.38 4.28
C LEU A 85 -2.38 -11.83 3.45
N GLY A 86 -2.30 -11.66 2.13
CA GLY A 86 -3.43 -11.89 1.24
C GLY A 86 -3.40 -11.00 0.01
N TRP A 87 -4.58 -10.59 -0.44
CA TRP A 87 -4.72 -9.63 -1.53
C TRP A 87 -5.83 -8.61 -1.29
N ALA A 88 -5.73 -7.45 -1.94
CA ALA A 88 -6.74 -6.40 -1.95
C ALA A 88 -7.23 -6.13 -3.37
N GLU A 89 -8.53 -5.88 -3.52
CA GLU A 89 -9.18 -5.57 -4.80
C GLU A 89 -9.78 -4.16 -4.75
N GLU A 90 -9.45 -3.33 -5.73
CA GLU A 90 -10.04 -2.01 -5.95
C GLU A 90 -10.79 -2.03 -7.29
N HIS A 91 -12.12 -1.94 -7.28
CA HIS A 91 -12.95 -1.81 -8.48
C HIS A 91 -13.39 -0.36 -8.65
N LYS A 92 -12.64 0.40 -9.45
CA LYS A 92 -12.89 1.83 -9.70
C LYS A 92 -13.74 1.98 -10.95
N ASN A 93 -15.06 1.85 -10.83
CA ASN A 93 -15.95 1.80 -12.00
C ASN A 93 -15.94 3.10 -12.81
N ARG A 94 -15.84 4.25 -12.16
CA ARG A 94 -15.76 5.56 -12.83
C ARG A 94 -14.61 5.61 -13.84
N ASN A 95 -13.52 4.92 -13.55
CA ASN A 95 -12.31 4.88 -14.39
C ASN A 95 -12.19 3.59 -15.19
N ARG A 96 -13.15 2.66 -15.06
CA ARG A 96 -13.10 1.28 -15.59
C ARG A 96 -11.77 0.59 -15.25
N PHE A 97 -11.30 0.80 -14.03
CA PHE A 97 -9.97 0.37 -13.60
C PHE A 97 -10.05 -0.57 -12.40
N MET A 98 -9.60 -1.81 -12.57
CA MET A 98 -9.48 -2.77 -11.48
C MET A 98 -8.02 -2.94 -11.08
N GLN A 99 -7.71 -2.73 -9.80
CA GLN A 99 -6.39 -3.05 -9.25
C GLN A 99 -6.47 -4.27 -8.34
N TYR A 100 -5.58 -5.24 -8.57
CA TYR A 100 -5.37 -6.40 -7.70
C TYR A 100 -4.00 -6.29 -7.04
N SER A 101 -3.95 -6.14 -5.72
CA SER A 101 -2.70 -5.98 -4.99
C SER A 101 -2.41 -7.20 -4.13
N TYR A 102 -1.25 -7.85 -4.34
CA TYR A 102 -0.71 -8.83 -3.41
C TYR A 102 -0.13 -8.12 -2.19
N CYS A 103 -0.44 -8.63 -1.00
CA CYS A 103 -0.18 -7.94 0.25
C CYS A 103 0.72 -8.77 1.17
N TYR A 104 1.77 -8.13 1.67
CA TYR A 104 2.82 -8.77 2.46
C TYR A 104 3.11 -8.00 3.76
N LEU A 105 3.73 -8.70 4.70
CA LEU A 105 4.42 -8.13 5.85
C LEU A 105 5.90 -8.50 5.72
N ALA A 106 6.78 -7.51 5.83
CA ALA A 106 8.22 -7.69 5.76
C ALA A 106 8.95 -6.96 6.90
N ARG A 107 10.18 -7.40 7.15
CA ARG A 107 11.13 -6.70 8.01
C ARG A 107 12.23 -6.07 7.18
N ALA A 108 12.58 -4.83 7.53
CA ALA A 108 13.71 -4.12 6.99
C ALA A 108 15.01 -4.78 7.45
N LEU A 109 15.93 -4.95 6.51
CA LEU A 109 17.27 -5.46 6.73
C LEU A 109 18.24 -4.26 6.72
N ARG A 110 19.17 -4.22 5.77
CA ARG A 110 20.12 -3.12 5.61
C ARG A 110 19.50 -1.95 4.83
N ASN A 111 19.84 -0.73 5.23
CA ASN A 111 19.62 0.46 4.43
C ASN A 111 20.80 0.63 3.46
N THR A 112 20.49 0.70 2.17
CA THR A 112 21.50 0.97 1.11
C THR A 112 21.83 2.46 0.97
N GLY A 113 21.04 3.33 1.62
CA GLY A 113 21.15 4.78 1.56
C GLY A 113 20.71 5.38 0.22
N LYS A 114 20.12 4.58 -0.68
CA LYS A 114 19.76 5.00 -2.04
C LYS A 114 18.32 4.63 -2.34
N THR A 115 17.52 5.62 -2.69
CA THR A 115 16.19 5.41 -3.27
C THR A 115 16.25 5.55 -4.79
N MET A 116 15.38 4.81 -5.48
CA MET A 116 15.22 4.80 -6.93
C MET A 116 13.80 5.21 -7.31
N LEU A 117 13.33 6.30 -6.70
CA LEU A 117 12.00 6.84 -6.97
C LEU A 117 11.78 7.13 -8.45
N SER A 118 10.56 6.91 -8.94
CA SER A 118 10.13 7.39 -10.24
C SER A 118 10.07 8.93 -10.27
N ALA A 119 9.98 9.50 -11.47
CA ALA A 119 9.80 10.95 -11.63
C ALA A 119 8.52 11.46 -10.95
N ASN A 120 7.45 10.66 -10.96
CA ASN A 120 6.19 11.01 -10.33
C ASN A 120 6.29 10.99 -8.80
N GLU A 121 6.96 9.99 -8.21
CA GLU A 121 7.14 9.92 -6.76
C GLU A 121 8.03 11.04 -6.22
N ARG A 122 9.09 11.41 -6.96
CA ARG A 122 9.87 12.61 -6.65
C ARG A 122 9.01 13.87 -6.70
N LYS A 123 8.13 13.99 -7.70
CA LYS A 123 7.20 15.12 -7.82
C LYS A 123 6.20 15.19 -6.65
N LEU A 124 5.80 14.03 -6.11
CA LEU A 124 4.96 13.94 -4.92
C LEU A 124 5.73 14.20 -3.60
N GLY A 125 7.06 14.38 -3.68
CA GLY A 125 7.93 14.58 -2.54
C GLY A 125 7.97 13.36 -1.62
N MET A 126 7.98 12.16 -2.21
CA MET A 126 7.86 10.92 -1.46
C MET A 126 9.09 10.61 -0.60
N THR A 127 8.90 10.38 0.70
CA THR A 127 9.94 9.97 1.64
C THR A 127 9.43 8.88 2.58
N ILE A 128 10.34 8.07 3.12
CA ILE A 128 9.96 7.12 4.17
C ILE A 128 9.88 7.83 5.53
N ALA A 129 8.81 7.54 6.28
CA ALA A 129 8.60 7.93 7.66
C ALA A 129 8.34 6.68 8.50
N TRP A 130 9.02 6.55 9.64
CA TRP A 130 8.81 5.44 10.57
C TRP A 130 7.85 5.88 11.67
N LEU A 131 6.70 5.21 11.75
CA LEU A 131 5.64 5.53 12.73
C LEU A 131 5.38 4.31 13.61
N ALA A 132 4.97 4.52 14.87
CA ALA A 132 4.45 3.42 15.66
C ALA A 132 3.19 2.84 14.96
N PRO A 133 2.89 1.53 15.09
CA PRO A 133 1.75 0.93 14.40
C PRO A 133 0.42 1.65 14.64
N SER A 134 0.17 2.12 15.87
CA SER A 134 -1.03 2.89 16.21
C SER A 134 -1.05 4.26 15.53
N GLU A 135 0.08 4.96 15.48
CA GLU A 135 0.21 6.27 14.83
C GLU A 135 0.02 6.16 13.31
N ALA A 136 0.57 5.10 12.70
CA ALA A 136 0.39 4.81 11.28
C ALA A 136 -1.10 4.56 10.95
N LEU A 137 -1.80 3.80 11.79
CA LEU A 137 -3.23 3.53 11.61
C LEU A 137 -4.05 4.81 11.78
N GLU A 138 -3.79 5.59 12.84
CA GLU A 138 -4.46 6.86 13.10
C GLU A 138 -4.26 7.87 11.95
N ALA A 139 -3.03 7.96 11.41
CA ALA A 139 -2.74 8.81 10.27
C ALA A 139 -3.57 8.43 9.03
N MET A 140 -3.71 7.13 8.75
CA MET A 140 -4.55 6.64 7.65
C MET A 140 -6.04 6.87 7.90
N GLU A 141 -6.54 6.63 9.12
CA GLU A 141 -7.95 6.86 9.47
C GLU A 141 -8.34 8.32 9.29
N ASN A 142 -7.53 9.23 9.82
CA ASN A 142 -7.71 10.67 9.66
C ASN A 142 -7.68 11.08 8.17
N ALA A 143 -6.78 10.49 7.38
CA ALA A 143 -6.71 10.74 5.95
C ALA A 143 -7.96 10.25 5.20
N VAL A 144 -8.47 9.04 5.51
CA VAL A 144 -9.70 8.50 4.90
C VAL A 144 -10.89 9.43 5.15
N LEU A 145 -11.01 9.98 6.36
CA LEU A 145 -12.13 10.85 6.74
C LEU A 145 -12.09 12.22 6.04
N ARG A 146 -10.88 12.76 5.80
CA ARG A 146 -10.70 14.12 5.29
C ARG A 146 -10.55 14.20 3.77
N ASN A 147 -10.38 13.08 3.08
CA ASN A 147 -10.12 13.06 1.65
C ASN A 147 -11.38 12.75 0.82
N ASP A 148 -11.70 13.62 -0.13
CA ASP A 148 -12.81 13.47 -1.07
C ASP A 148 -12.36 13.12 -2.49
N ASP A 149 -11.05 13.10 -2.76
CA ASP A 149 -10.52 12.67 -4.06
C ASP A 149 -10.80 11.18 -4.29
N TYR A 150 -11.42 10.91 -5.43
CA TYR A 150 -11.84 9.57 -5.81
C TYR A 150 -10.71 8.56 -5.76
N SER A 151 -9.55 8.87 -6.35
CA SER A 151 -8.45 7.90 -6.45
C SER A 151 -7.76 7.68 -5.10
N LYS A 152 -7.62 8.75 -4.30
CA LYS A 152 -7.03 8.69 -2.97
C LYS A 152 -7.90 7.91 -1.98
N ARG A 153 -9.24 7.99 -2.05
CA ARG A 153 -10.12 7.18 -1.20
C ARG A 153 -9.84 5.68 -1.32
N PHE A 154 -9.76 5.15 -2.55
CA PHE A 154 -9.42 3.74 -2.74
C PHE A 154 -8.02 3.39 -2.21
N MET A 155 -7.02 4.26 -2.46
CA MET A 155 -5.66 4.06 -1.97
C MET A 155 -5.61 3.97 -0.44
N LEU A 156 -6.19 4.96 0.23
CA LEU A 156 -6.19 5.07 1.69
C LEU A 156 -6.99 3.93 2.34
N THR A 157 -8.17 3.59 1.81
CA THR A 157 -8.98 2.47 2.31
C THR A 157 -8.26 1.13 2.14
N ARG A 158 -7.58 0.92 1.00
CA ARG A 158 -6.79 -0.30 0.76
C ARG A 158 -5.65 -0.42 1.76
N ASP A 159 -4.85 0.64 1.88
CA ASP A 159 -3.63 0.61 2.70
C ASP A 159 -3.97 0.48 4.19
N ARG A 160 -5.05 1.14 4.65
CA ARG A 160 -5.59 0.98 6.00
C ARG A 160 -5.97 -0.47 6.29
N ALA A 161 -6.73 -1.11 5.40
CA ALA A 161 -7.14 -2.49 5.59
C ALA A 161 -5.95 -3.47 5.61
N ILE A 162 -4.91 -3.21 4.81
CA ILE A 162 -3.68 -4.01 4.83
C ILE A 162 -2.96 -3.85 6.17
N LEU A 163 -2.82 -2.61 6.65
CA LEU A 163 -2.19 -2.31 7.93
C LEU A 163 -2.94 -2.96 9.11
N GLU A 164 -4.28 -2.86 9.16
CA GLU A 164 -5.11 -3.51 10.18
C GLU A 164 -4.90 -5.03 10.25
N HIS A 165 -4.73 -5.69 9.09
CA HIS A 165 -4.45 -7.14 9.07
C HIS A 165 -3.02 -7.45 9.48
N ALA A 166 -2.06 -6.62 9.12
CA ALA A 166 -0.67 -6.77 9.53
C ALA A 166 -0.51 -6.60 11.05
N MET A 167 -1.21 -5.63 11.65
CA MET A 167 -1.14 -5.35 13.10
C MET A 167 -1.55 -6.53 13.99
N LYS A 168 -2.37 -7.46 13.47
CA LYS A 168 -2.73 -8.70 14.19
C LYS A 168 -1.57 -9.69 14.31
N LEU A 169 -0.47 -9.44 13.61
CA LEU A 169 0.73 -10.27 13.53
C LEU A 169 1.97 -9.53 14.06
N ILE A 170 1.81 -8.29 14.52
CA ILE A 170 2.87 -7.50 15.15
C ILE A 170 2.73 -7.72 16.65
N ASP A 171 3.76 -8.32 17.25
CA ASP A 171 3.90 -8.46 18.71
C ASP A 171 4.17 -7.11 19.39
#